data_AF-A0A1C5ZNG7-F1
#
_entry.id   AF-A0A1C5ZNG7-F1
#
_cell.length_a   1.000
_cell.length_b   1.000
_cell.length_c   1.000
_cell.angle_alpha   90.00
_cell.angle_beta   90.00
_cell.angle_gamma   90.00
#
_symmetry.space_group_name_H-M   'P 1'
#
loop_
_entity.id
_entity.type
_entity.pdbx_description
1 polymer ?
#
loop_
_entity_poly.entity_id
_entity_poly.type
_entity_poly.pdbx_seq_one_letter_code
_entity_poly.pdbx_strand_id
1 'polypeptide(L)'
;MFQKKFRYMTALLAALMITQGSFTAFADETPVGPGYEDQNKASTDTTTSDPASAWKKVNGVYVDANGKNMDGALLRGISVSKWQGDIDWAKVAADDVSFAYVRMGSFGYEGQYTMDEYYEKNMKGASANGVQAAPYVFLQTRTVDEAKAAAKYTLEKMSGYAVKFPVAVDVESKYILDYLSVQDLTNVVNAFCDTIAAAGYTPIVYSDYSKFTNEMDTNQIKYDLWLARYGADGQYQGRTIWQCTDKGRVNGINGNVCLEFAYKDYAPKAAQGTAIDSGEWKQEGGKWYFYRDGGRMSGWVNPDGYWYYLDPAELGAMVTGTTKNIDGVDYTFNASGVMQ
;
A
#
# COMPACT_ATOMS: atom_id res chain seq x y z
N MET A 1 26.38 -44.02 32.56
CA MET A 1 25.42 -44.88 33.29
C MET A 1 24.96 -44.09 34.52
N PHE A 2 23.66 -43.75 34.67
CA PHE A 2 23.00 -42.97 35.76
C PHE A 2 23.62 -41.59 36.15
N GLN A 3 22.97 -40.42 36.21
CA GLN A 3 21.61 -39.90 36.53
C GLN A 3 21.21 -39.78 38.02
N LYS A 4 20.81 -38.53 38.39
CA LYS A 4 19.87 -38.12 39.48
C LYS A 4 20.38 -38.31 40.93
N LYS A 5 19.92 -37.64 41.99
CA LYS A 5 18.77 -36.75 42.40
C LYS A 5 19.30 -35.87 43.60
N PHE A 6 18.79 -34.71 44.07
CA PHE A 6 17.76 -33.72 43.69
C PHE A 6 17.78 -32.51 44.69
N ARG A 7 16.90 -31.49 44.50
CA ARG A 7 16.64 -30.31 45.39
C ARG A 7 17.74 -29.21 45.38
N TYR A 8 17.45 -27.93 45.66
CA TYR A 8 16.25 -27.29 46.25
C TYR A 8 15.56 -26.25 45.35
N MET A 9 14.27 -25.99 45.63
CA MET A 9 13.53 -24.80 45.18
C MET A 9 13.61 -23.73 46.26
N THR A 10 13.75 -22.46 45.85
CA THR A 10 13.41 -21.30 46.69
C THR A 10 12.66 -20.30 45.82
N ALA A 11 11.38 -20.09 46.08
CA ALA A 11 10.60 -19.04 45.44
C ALA A 11 10.61 -17.79 46.34
N LEU A 12 10.85 -16.61 45.76
CA LEU A 12 10.50 -15.34 46.39
C LEU A 12 9.35 -14.72 45.60
N LEU A 13 8.24 -14.44 46.28
CA LEU A 13 7.27 -13.45 45.81
C LEU A 13 7.83 -12.06 46.13
N ALA A 14 7.87 -11.19 45.13
CA ALA A 14 7.99 -9.75 45.32
C ALA A 14 6.68 -9.11 44.84
N ALA A 15 5.78 -8.82 45.77
CA ALA A 15 4.54 -8.10 45.46
C ALA A 15 4.84 -6.60 45.34
N LEU A 16 4.78 -6.07 44.12
CA LEU A 16 4.93 -4.63 43.88
C LEU A 16 3.56 -3.99 43.71
N MET A 17 3.01 -3.43 44.79
CA MET A 17 1.85 -2.54 44.70
C MET A 17 2.28 -1.24 44.03
N ILE A 18 1.78 -0.98 42.82
CA ILE A 18 1.81 0.35 42.22
C ILE A 18 0.41 0.95 42.38
N THR A 19 0.35 2.15 42.97
CA THR A 19 -0.89 2.88 43.23
C THR A 19 -1.58 3.27 41.93
N GLN A 20 -2.91 3.13 41.87
CA GLN A 20 -3.69 3.69 40.77
C GLN A 20 -3.60 5.22 40.79
N GLY A 21 -2.83 5.80 39.86
CA GLY A 21 -2.83 7.22 39.59
C GLY A 21 -4.08 7.58 38.78
N SER A 22 -4.99 8.35 39.37
CA SER A 22 -6.17 8.86 38.69
C SER A 22 -5.79 9.91 37.63
N PHE A 23 -5.60 9.48 36.39
CA PHE A 23 -5.46 10.41 35.27
C PHE A 23 -6.84 10.97 34.91
N THR A 24 -7.02 12.27 35.17
CA THR A 24 -8.14 13.05 34.64
C THR A 24 -8.08 13.06 33.12
N ALA A 25 -9.20 12.78 32.46
CA ALA A 25 -9.30 12.90 31.02
C ALA A 25 -9.06 14.37 30.61
N PHE A 26 -7.96 14.61 29.88
CA PHE A 26 -7.74 15.83 29.12
C PHE A 26 -8.21 15.63 27.67
N ALA A 27 -8.30 16.74 26.94
CA ALA A 27 -9.21 16.86 25.80
C ALA A 27 -8.85 16.02 24.56
N ASP A 28 -9.87 15.88 23.73
CA ASP A 28 -9.89 15.32 22.38
C ASP A 28 -8.87 16.02 21.44
N GLU A 29 -7.67 15.47 21.35
CA GLU A 29 -6.71 15.74 20.27
C GLU A 29 -6.53 14.45 19.46
N THR A 30 -7.19 14.38 18.30
CA THR A 30 -7.20 13.19 17.45
C THR A 30 -5.83 12.93 16.81
N PRO A 31 -5.21 11.76 16.97
CA PRO A 31 -4.00 11.40 16.23
C PRO A 31 -4.26 11.36 14.72
N VAL A 32 -3.57 12.21 13.98
CA VAL A 32 -3.71 12.38 12.52
C VAL A 32 -2.84 11.36 11.76
N GLY A 33 -3.10 11.17 10.46
CA GLY A 33 -2.35 10.28 9.58
C GLY A 33 -0.86 10.61 9.46
N PRO A 34 -0.08 9.78 8.74
CA PRO A 34 1.35 10.02 8.54
C PRO A 34 1.62 11.38 7.90
N GLY A 35 2.26 12.29 8.64
CA GLY A 35 2.69 13.60 8.13
C GLY A 35 2.82 14.70 9.18
N TYR A 36 2.10 14.61 10.30
CA TYR A 36 1.90 15.74 11.23
C TYR A 36 3.14 16.16 12.05
N GLU A 37 4.03 16.88 11.38
CA GLU A 37 4.52 18.18 11.85
C GLU A 37 3.63 19.25 11.19
N ASP A 38 3.29 20.35 11.88
CA ASP A 38 2.37 21.39 11.37
C ASP A 38 2.74 21.98 9.98
N GLN A 39 3.98 21.79 9.54
CA GLN A 39 4.47 22.27 8.25
C GLN A 39 4.16 21.34 7.07
N ASN A 40 3.85 20.06 7.30
CA ASN A 40 3.78 19.03 6.25
C ASN A 40 2.40 18.35 6.20
N LYS A 41 1.41 19.06 5.64
CA LYS A 41 0.21 18.39 5.11
C LYS A 41 0.57 17.78 3.75
N ALA A 42 0.42 16.46 3.68
CA ALA A 42 0.72 15.66 2.49
C ALA A 42 -0.09 16.08 1.23
N SER A 43 -1.31 16.63 1.40
CA SER A 43 -1.96 17.42 0.33
C SER A 43 -1.85 18.92 0.65
N THR A 44 -1.10 19.66 -0.17
CA THR A 44 -1.07 21.13 -0.15
C THR A 44 -2.21 21.78 -0.96
N ASP A 45 -2.91 21.00 -1.81
CA ASP A 45 -4.14 21.45 -2.48
C ASP A 45 -5.25 21.64 -1.43
N THR A 46 -5.67 22.90 -1.25
CA THR A 46 -6.76 23.33 -0.35
C THR A 46 -7.99 23.82 -1.12
N THR A 47 -8.05 23.60 -2.44
CA THR A 47 -9.22 23.99 -3.25
C THR A 47 -10.46 23.13 -2.98
N THR A 48 -10.26 21.96 -2.37
CA THR A 48 -11.30 20.99 -1.99
C THR A 48 -11.28 20.66 -0.49
N SER A 49 -12.45 20.34 0.07
CA SER A 49 -12.57 19.91 1.47
C SER A 49 -12.24 18.42 1.62
N ASP A 50 -11.17 18.11 2.35
CA ASP A 50 -10.71 16.74 2.60
C ASP A 50 -11.66 15.94 3.53
N PRO A 51 -12.32 14.86 3.04
CA PRO A 51 -13.39 14.14 3.73
C PRO A 51 -12.92 12.87 4.46
N ALA A 52 -13.31 12.70 5.73
CA ALA A 52 -13.03 11.48 6.50
C ALA A 52 -13.69 10.20 5.94
N SER A 53 -14.76 10.36 5.16
CA SER A 53 -15.43 9.28 4.41
C SER A 53 -15.20 9.45 2.91
N ALA A 54 -13.94 9.45 2.48
CA ALA A 54 -13.53 9.72 1.09
C ALA A 54 -14.06 8.71 0.05
N TRP A 55 -14.52 7.54 0.49
CA TRP A 55 -14.87 6.42 -0.38
C TRP A 55 -15.91 5.49 0.27
N LYS A 56 -16.45 4.55 -0.53
CA LYS A 56 -17.21 3.36 -0.12
C LYS A 56 -17.06 2.26 -1.19
N LYS A 57 -17.31 1.00 -0.85
CA LYS A 57 -17.47 -0.08 -1.84
C LYS A 57 -18.96 -0.33 -2.12
N VAL A 58 -19.34 -0.41 -3.39
CA VAL A 58 -20.70 -0.76 -3.83
C VAL A 58 -20.58 -1.81 -4.93
N ASN A 59 -21.15 -2.99 -4.71
CA ASN A 59 -21.11 -4.12 -5.66
C ASN A 59 -19.69 -4.46 -6.19
N GLY A 60 -18.68 -4.35 -5.32
CA GLY A 60 -17.26 -4.55 -5.65
C GLY A 60 -16.53 -3.31 -6.18
N VAL A 61 -17.24 -2.32 -6.71
CA VAL A 61 -16.68 -1.08 -7.26
C VAL A 61 -16.39 -0.07 -6.15
N TYR A 62 -15.25 0.62 -6.24
CA TYR A 62 -14.93 1.77 -5.38
C TYR A 62 -15.64 3.03 -5.86
N VAL A 63 -16.27 3.75 -4.93
CA VAL A 63 -17.10 4.94 -5.20
C VAL A 63 -16.67 6.05 -4.24
N ASP A 64 -16.51 7.27 -4.74
CA ASP A 64 -16.05 8.43 -3.95
C ASP A 64 -17.11 8.98 -2.98
N ALA A 65 -16.72 9.97 -2.17
CA ALA A 65 -17.59 10.69 -1.24
C ALA A 65 -18.81 11.35 -1.91
N ASN A 66 -18.72 11.69 -3.21
CA ASN A 66 -19.79 12.32 -3.99
C ASN A 66 -20.75 11.29 -4.63
N GLY A 67 -20.41 10.00 -4.57
CA GLY A 67 -21.17 8.93 -5.22
C GLY A 67 -20.75 8.61 -6.65
N LYS A 68 -19.62 9.15 -7.13
CA LYS A 68 -19.04 8.86 -8.45
C LYS A 68 -18.16 7.61 -8.37
N ASN A 69 -18.23 6.73 -9.36
CA ASN A 69 -17.28 5.62 -9.48
C ASN A 69 -15.83 6.12 -9.57
N MET A 70 -14.93 5.38 -8.92
CA MET A 70 -13.49 5.57 -8.99
C MET A 70 -12.93 4.71 -10.12
N ASP A 71 -13.40 4.95 -11.35
CA ASP A 71 -13.16 4.08 -12.51
C ASP A 71 -11.66 3.77 -12.71
N GLY A 72 -11.32 2.48 -12.78
CA GLY A 72 -9.94 1.99 -12.85
C GLY A 72 -9.22 1.81 -11.51
N ALA A 73 -9.85 2.09 -10.36
CA ALA A 73 -9.29 1.75 -9.05
C ALA A 73 -9.36 0.23 -8.82
N LEU A 74 -8.20 -0.42 -8.78
CA LEU A 74 -8.07 -1.88 -8.66
C LEU A 74 -8.00 -2.33 -7.19
N LEU A 75 -7.20 -1.62 -6.39
CA LEU A 75 -6.89 -1.99 -5.00
C LEU A 75 -7.01 -0.75 -4.09
N ARG A 76 -7.61 -0.92 -2.91
CA ARG A 76 -7.45 0.02 -1.79
C ARG A 76 -6.22 -0.36 -0.96
N GLY A 77 -5.53 0.64 -0.45
CA GLY A 77 -4.41 0.51 0.46
C GLY A 77 -4.38 1.59 1.53
N ILE A 78 -3.31 1.59 2.32
CA ILE A 78 -3.02 2.60 3.35
C ILE A 78 -1.53 2.98 3.32
N SER A 79 -1.20 4.15 3.88
CA SER A 79 0.17 4.46 4.31
C SER A 79 0.22 4.64 5.83
N VAL A 80 1.26 4.09 6.47
CA VAL A 80 1.39 3.97 7.93
C VAL A 80 2.82 4.20 8.43
N SER A 81 2.93 4.64 9.67
CA SER A 81 4.18 4.95 10.37
C SER A 81 4.01 4.72 11.87
N LYS A 82 4.98 5.12 12.71
CA LYS A 82 4.83 5.15 14.17
C LYS A 82 3.56 5.87 14.67
N TRP A 83 3.02 6.82 13.90
CA TRP A 83 1.87 7.62 14.28
C TRP A 83 0.56 6.82 14.41
N GLN A 84 0.46 5.65 13.75
CA GLN A 84 -0.68 4.74 13.86
C GLN A 84 -0.57 3.79 15.07
N GLY A 85 0.60 3.72 15.72
CA GLY A 85 0.84 2.88 16.89
C GLY A 85 0.58 1.38 16.64
N ASP A 86 -0.17 0.77 17.54
CA ASP A 86 -0.50 -0.66 17.51
C ASP A 86 -1.68 -0.96 16.58
N ILE A 87 -1.37 -1.58 15.43
CA ILE A 87 -2.32 -1.93 14.37
C ILE A 87 -2.74 -3.41 14.47
N ASP A 88 -4.05 -3.66 14.49
CA ASP A 88 -4.64 -4.99 14.31
C ASP A 88 -4.74 -5.30 12.81
N TRP A 89 -3.66 -5.86 12.26
CA TRP A 89 -3.53 -6.16 10.83
C TRP A 89 -4.52 -7.20 10.31
N ALA A 90 -5.12 -8.04 11.17
CA ALA A 90 -6.17 -8.97 10.77
C ALA A 90 -7.49 -8.23 10.50
N LYS A 91 -7.83 -7.22 11.32
CA LYS A 91 -8.96 -6.33 11.05
C LYS A 91 -8.72 -5.44 9.83
N VAL A 92 -7.49 -4.97 9.61
CA VAL A 92 -7.13 -4.17 8.42
C VAL A 92 -7.31 -4.98 7.14
N ALA A 93 -6.85 -6.23 7.10
CA ALA A 93 -7.05 -7.12 5.94
C ALA A 93 -8.53 -7.47 5.70
N ALA A 94 -9.31 -7.68 6.77
CA ALA A 94 -10.75 -7.94 6.69
C ALA A 94 -11.55 -6.70 6.23
N ASP A 95 -11.06 -5.50 6.51
CA ASP A 95 -11.55 -4.22 5.98
C ASP A 95 -10.82 -3.87 4.68
N ASP A 96 -10.83 -4.79 3.70
CA ASP A 96 -10.54 -4.57 2.27
C ASP A 96 -9.34 -3.63 1.98
N VAL A 97 -8.24 -3.80 2.73
CA VAL A 97 -6.94 -3.16 2.47
C VAL A 97 -6.01 -4.21 1.86
N SER A 98 -5.64 -4.02 0.59
CA SER A 98 -4.83 -4.97 -0.18
C SER A 98 -3.33 -4.68 -0.16
N PHE A 99 -2.92 -3.45 0.14
CA PHE A 99 -1.52 -3.03 0.24
C PHE A 99 -1.30 -2.00 1.35
N ALA A 100 -0.06 -1.92 1.86
CA ALA A 100 0.33 -0.96 2.88
C ALA A 100 1.74 -0.42 2.62
N TYR A 101 1.86 0.90 2.45
CA TYR A 101 3.13 1.60 2.50
C TYR A 101 3.52 1.84 3.96
N VAL A 102 4.65 1.28 4.39
CA VAL A 102 5.15 1.40 5.76
C VAL A 102 6.38 2.30 5.75
N ARG A 103 6.38 3.36 6.56
CA ARG A 103 7.54 4.26 6.64
C ARG A 103 8.74 3.50 7.16
N MET A 104 9.83 3.48 6.37
CA MET A 104 11.12 2.96 6.82
C MET A 104 11.87 4.00 7.66
N GLY A 105 11.84 5.26 7.24
CA GLY A 105 12.55 6.33 7.92
C GLY A 105 12.55 7.67 7.17
N SER A 106 13.34 8.61 7.69
CA SER A 106 13.66 9.91 7.08
C SER A 106 15.17 9.99 6.85
N PHE A 107 15.61 10.09 5.60
CA PHE A 107 17.03 10.01 5.22
C PHE A 107 17.51 11.31 4.57
N GLY A 108 18.53 11.94 5.17
CA GLY A 108 19.24 13.11 4.62
C GLY A 108 19.12 14.40 5.43
N TYR A 109 18.19 14.49 6.40
CA TYR A 109 18.04 15.69 7.24
C TYR A 109 19.29 15.93 8.09
N GLU A 110 20.00 17.02 7.83
CA GLU A 110 21.33 17.29 8.42
C GLU A 110 22.32 16.11 8.24
N GLY A 111 22.18 15.40 7.10
CA GLY A 111 22.91 14.18 6.77
C GLY A 111 22.48 12.94 7.57
N GLN A 112 21.53 13.06 8.50
CA GLN A 112 21.10 11.98 9.39
C GLN A 112 20.08 11.05 8.74
N TYR A 113 20.09 9.80 9.20
CA TYR A 113 19.18 8.74 8.76
C TYR A 113 18.44 8.25 10.01
N THR A 114 17.15 8.58 10.13
CA THR A 114 16.31 8.17 11.27
C THR A 114 15.34 7.08 10.83
N MET A 115 15.35 5.94 11.52
CA MET A 115 14.43 4.83 11.26
C MET A 115 13.09 5.06 11.98
N ASP A 116 11.99 4.60 11.38
CA ASP A 116 10.70 4.52 12.06
C ASP A 116 10.66 3.27 12.96
N GLU A 117 10.41 3.45 14.26
CA GLU A 117 10.45 2.38 15.26
C GLU A 117 9.35 1.31 15.07
N TYR A 118 8.29 1.61 14.32
CA TYR A 118 7.23 0.66 13.96
C TYR A 118 7.46 -0.03 12.61
N TYR A 119 8.50 0.32 11.84
CA TYR A 119 8.76 -0.21 10.49
C TYR A 119 8.73 -1.75 10.46
N GLU A 120 9.53 -2.40 11.32
CA GLU A 120 9.61 -3.86 11.39
C GLU A 120 8.29 -4.50 11.84
N LYS A 121 7.62 -3.90 12.84
CA LYS A 121 6.33 -4.37 13.36
C LYS A 121 5.25 -4.35 12.29
N ASN A 122 5.17 -3.25 11.53
CA ASN A 122 4.14 -3.03 10.52
C ASN A 122 4.42 -3.81 9.23
N MET A 123 5.68 -3.86 8.75
CA MET A 123 6.04 -4.71 7.60
C MET A 123 5.73 -6.19 7.86
N LYS A 124 6.04 -6.71 9.07
CA LYS A 124 5.71 -8.09 9.46
C LYS A 124 4.21 -8.30 9.64
N GLY A 125 3.53 -7.40 10.35
CA GLY A 125 2.11 -7.48 10.63
C GLY A 125 1.24 -7.49 9.38
N ALA A 126 1.49 -6.55 8.45
CA ALA A 126 0.81 -6.48 7.16
C ALA A 126 1.02 -7.76 6.34
N SER A 127 2.29 -8.14 6.11
CA SER A 127 2.65 -9.31 5.30
C SER A 127 2.06 -10.61 5.84
N ALA A 128 2.02 -10.78 7.17
CA ALA A 128 1.48 -11.98 7.82
C ALA A 128 -0.06 -12.11 7.69
N ASN A 129 -0.77 -11.02 7.36
CA ASN A 129 -2.21 -11.01 7.12
C ASN A 129 -2.56 -10.86 5.63
N GLY A 130 -1.61 -11.09 4.72
CA GLY A 130 -1.82 -11.04 3.28
C GLY A 130 -1.82 -9.63 2.66
N VAL A 131 -1.67 -8.59 3.46
CA VAL A 131 -1.58 -7.20 2.97
C VAL A 131 -0.19 -7.00 2.35
N GLN A 132 -0.15 -6.50 1.11
CA GLN A 132 1.10 -6.28 0.37
C GLN A 132 1.89 -5.12 0.99
N ALA A 133 2.85 -5.44 1.86
CA ALA A 133 3.68 -4.46 2.54
C ALA A 133 4.87 -4.01 1.68
N ALA A 134 5.11 -2.70 1.59
CA ALA A 134 6.30 -2.14 0.98
C ALA A 134 6.81 -0.90 1.74
N PRO A 135 8.13 -0.63 1.71
CA PRO A 135 8.68 0.54 2.36
C PRO A 135 8.39 1.84 1.60
N TYR A 136 8.24 2.94 2.35
CA TYR A 136 8.46 4.29 1.86
C TYR A 136 9.52 5.04 2.67
N VAL A 137 10.24 5.97 2.03
CA VAL A 137 11.35 6.73 2.62
C VAL A 137 11.15 8.21 2.39
N PHE A 138 11.00 8.98 3.49
CA PHE A 138 10.94 10.44 3.44
C PHE A 138 12.33 10.97 3.11
N LEU A 139 12.51 11.40 1.86
CA LEU A 139 13.81 11.74 1.30
C LEU A 139 14.13 13.22 1.51
N GLN A 140 15.25 13.48 2.18
CA GLN A 140 15.73 14.82 2.53
C GLN A 140 17.18 15.05 2.08
N THR A 141 17.66 14.24 1.13
CA THR A 141 19.00 14.32 0.54
C THR A 141 19.11 15.47 -0.47
N ARG A 142 20.28 16.09 -0.54
CA ARG A 142 20.58 17.24 -1.41
C ARG A 142 21.51 16.91 -2.57
N THR A 143 22.04 15.69 -2.65
CA THR A 143 22.88 15.28 -3.80
C THR A 143 22.46 13.95 -4.39
N VAL A 144 22.78 13.78 -5.68
CA VAL A 144 22.59 12.54 -6.44
C VAL A 144 23.29 11.34 -5.79
N ASP A 145 24.42 11.53 -5.11
CA ASP A 145 25.14 10.43 -4.45
C ASP A 145 24.61 10.11 -3.04
N GLU A 146 24.11 11.11 -2.30
CA GLU A 146 23.30 10.89 -1.09
C GLU A 146 22.01 10.13 -1.43
N ALA A 147 21.33 10.45 -2.53
CA ALA A 147 20.12 9.76 -2.97
C ALA A 147 20.38 8.28 -3.31
N LYS A 148 21.51 7.98 -3.98
CA LYS A 148 21.99 6.61 -4.20
C LYS A 148 22.34 5.90 -2.89
N ALA A 149 22.90 6.60 -1.91
CA ALA A 149 23.18 6.05 -0.59
C ALA A 149 21.89 5.72 0.18
N ALA A 150 20.88 6.61 0.12
CA ALA A 150 19.56 6.40 0.69
C ALA A 150 18.85 5.19 0.07
N ALA A 151 18.87 5.05 -1.26
CA ALA A 151 18.33 3.89 -1.96
C ALA A 151 19.07 2.58 -1.59
N LYS A 152 20.41 2.60 -1.50
CA LYS A 152 21.20 1.42 -1.05
C LYS A 152 20.89 1.01 0.39
N TYR A 153 20.74 1.98 1.29
CA TYR A 153 20.34 1.72 2.68
C TYR A 153 18.90 1.18 2.75
N THR A 154 18.00 1.68 1.89
CA THR A 154 16.64 1.16 1.73
C THR A 154 16.67 -0.31 1.35
N LEU A 155 17.44 -0.66 0.31
CA LEU A 155 17.64 -2.04 -0.17
C LEU A 155 18.24 -2.94 0.92
N GLU A 156 19.18 -2.45 1.73
CA GLU A 156 19.73 -3.17 2.88
C GLU A 156 18.63 -3.50 3.91
N LYS A 157 17.84 -2.51 4.34
CA LYS A 157 16.83 -2.71 5.41
C LYS A 157 15.61 -3.49 4.95
N MET A 158 15.23 -3.41 3.67
CA MET A 158 14.12 -4.21 3.12
C MET A 158 14.52 -5.65 2.76
N SER A 159 15.81 -6.00 2.73
CA SER A 159 16.31 -7.31 2.28
C SER A 159 15.75 -8.53 3.04
N GLY A 160 15.30 -8.33 4.29
CA GLY A 160 14.63 -9.35 5.11
C GLY A 160 13.16 -9.59 4.77
N TYR A 161 12.60 -8.89 3.77
CA TYR A 161 11.16 -8.89 3.45
C TYR A 161 10.91 -9.28 1.99
N ALA A 162 9.85 -10.05 1.75
CA ALA A 162 9.38 -10.39 0.41
C ALA A 162 8.58 -9.24 -0.23
N VAL A 163 9.22 -8.07 -0.38
CA VAL A 163 8.60 -6.88 -1.00
C VAL A 163 8.32 -7.15 -2.47
N LYS A 164 7.05 -7.01 -2.86
CA LYS A 164 6.55 -7.25 -4.23
C LYS A 164 5.74 -6.09 -4.80
N PHE A 165 5.26 -5.20 -3.94
CA PHE A 165 4.67 -3.91 -4.30
C PHE A 165 5.81 -2.87 -4.47
N PRO A 166 5.61 -1.73 -5.16
CA PRO A 166 6.69 -0.75 -5.39
C PRO A 166 7.34 -0.21 -4.11
N VAL A 167 8.61 0.19 -4.21
CA VAL A 167 9.35 0.89 -3.16
C VAL A 167 9.19 2.39 -3.38
N ALA A 168 8.62 3.09 -2.41
CA ALA A 168 8.32 4.51 -2.56
C ALA A 168 9.45 5.42 -2.08
N VAL A 169 9.80 6.41 -2.90
CA VAL A 169 10.50 7.61 -2.45
C VAL A 169 9.46 8.68 -2.18
N ASP A 170 9.44 9.16 -0.94
CA ASP A 170 8.53 10.19 -0.46
C ASP A 170 9.28 11.52 -0.49
N VAL A 171 8.74 12.46 -1.29
CA VAL A 171 9.39 13.70 -1.67
C VAL A 171 8.46 14.85 -1.32
N GLU A 172 8.25 15.11 -0.04
CA GLU A 172 7.46 16.28 0.43
C GLU A 172 8.32 17.38 1.08
N SER A 173 9.55 17.06 1.50
CA SER A 173 10.35 17.92 2.37
C SER A 173 10.59 19.33 1.80
N LYS A 174 10.48 20.33 2.68
CA LYS A 174 10.83 21.73 2.44
C LYS A 174 12.31 22.04 2.71
N TYR A 175 12.96 21.25 3.57
CA TYR A 175 14.37 21.40 3.97
C TYR A 175 15.37 21.31 2.80
N ILE A 176 14.95 20.74 1.67
CA ILE A 176 15.76 20.61 0.45
C ILE A 176 15.46 21.70 -0.59
N LEU A 177 14.34 22.42 -0.52
CA LEU A 177 13.91 23.38 -1.56
C LEU A 177 14.79 24.63 -1.60
N ASP A 178 15.24 25.13 -0.45
CA ASP A 178 16.17 26.28 -0.39
C ASP A 178 17.57 25.96 -0.97
N TYR A 179 17.82 24.71 -1.38
CA TYR A 179 19.14 24.18 -1.75
C TYR A 179 19.17 23.53 -3.14
N LEU A 180 18.02 23.22 -3.74
CA LEU A 180 17.91 22.48 -4.99
C LEU A 180 17.08 23.27 -6.02
N SER A 181 17.55 23.35 -7.26
CA SER A 181 16.67 23.72 -8.36
C SER A 181 15.69 22.59 -8.67
N VAL A 182 14.64 22.89 -9.44
CA VAL A 182 13.70 21.89 -9.98
C VAL A 182 14.44 20.74 -10.67
N GLN A 183 15.50 21.05 -11.43
CA GLN A 183 16.32 20.04 -12.10
C GLN A 183 17.16 19.22 -11.12
N ASP A 184 17.71 19.83 -10.06
CA ASP A 184 18.51 19.11 -9.06
C ASP A 184 17.65 18.16 -8.23
N LEU A 185 16.45 18.57 -7.83
CA LEU A 185 15.49 17.69 -7.16
C LEU A 185 15.05 16.55 -8.10
N THR A 186 14.77 16.86 -9.37
CA THR A 186 14.43 15.85 -10.39
C THR A 186 15.58 14.85 -10.62
N ASN A 187 16.84 15.31 -10.54
CA ASN A 187 18.03 14.46 -10.62
C ASN A 187 18.19 13.59 -9.35
N VAL A 188 17.96 14.16 -8.16
CA VAL A 188 17.99 13.45 -6.86
C VAL A 188 16.96 12.32 -6.82
N VAL A 189 15.71 12.61 -7.22
CA VAL A 189 14.61 11.63 -7.23
C VAL A 189 14.87 10.52 -8.26
N ASN A 190 15.26 10.87 -9.48
CA ASN A 190 15.67 9.86 -10.47
C ASN A 190 16.86 9.02 -9.99
N ALA A 191 17.84 9.59 -9.28
CA ALA A 191 19.00 8.83 -8.78
C ALA A 191 18.64 7.81 -7.68
N PHE A 192 17.66 8.11 -6.83
CA PHE A 192 17.07 7.14 -5.91
C PHE A 192 16.36 6.02 -6.69
N CYS A 193 15.44 6.38 -7.59
CA CYS A 193 14.62 5.42 -8.34
C CYS A 193 15.44 4.54 -9.30
N ASP A 194 16.41 5.10 -10.02
CA ASP A 194 17.37 4.37 -10.87
C ASP A 194 18.13 3.30 -10.04
N THR A 195 18.45 3.60 -8.77
CA THR A 195 19.16 2.66 -7.87
C THR A 195 18.26 1.53 -7.39
N ILE A 196 17.00 1.80 -7.07
CA ILE A 196 15.99 0.78 -6.72
C ILE A 196 15.69 -0.11 -7.94
N ALA A 197 15.51 0.49 -9.12
CA ALA A 197 15.27 -0.22 -10.37
C ALA A 197 16.45 -1.13 -10.76
N ALA A 198 17.69 -0.65 -10.60
CA ALA A 198 18.90 -1.44 -10.84
C ALA A 198 19.05 -2.65 -9.90
N ALA A 199 18.37 -2.65 -8.75
CA ALA A 199 18.29 -3.78 -7.83
C ALA A 199 17.13 -4.75 -8.12
N GLY A 200 16.34 -4.51 -9.18
CA GLY A 200 15.25 -5.39 -9.62
C GLY A 200 13.89 -5.13 -8.97
N TYR A 201 13.73 -4.02 -8.24
CA TYR A 201 12.46 -3.59 -7.64
C TYR A 201 11.82 -2.47 -8.46
N THR A 202 10.49 -2.37 -8.43
CA THR A 202 9.76 -1.21 -9.00
C THR A 202 9.86 -0.03 -8.04
N PRO A 203 10.47 1.12 -8.41
CA PRO A 203 10.33 2.35 -7.64
C PRO A 203 9.01 3.07 -7.97
N ILE A 204 8.52 3.90 -7.05
CA ILE A 204 7.43 4.85 -7.27
C ILE A 204 7.79 6.18 -6.58
N VAL A 205 7.42 7.31 -7.18
CA VAL A 205 7.63 8.64 -6.57
C VAL A 205 6.35 9.11 -5.92
N TYR A 206 6.42 9.52 -4.65
CA TYR A 206 5.31 10.07 -3.90
C TYR A 206 5.51 11.57 -3.61
N SER A 207 4.47 12.37 -3.85
CA SER A 207 4.47 13.82 -3.61
C SER A 207 3.06 14.42 -3.73
N ASP A 208 2.90 15.66 -3.24
CA ASP A 208 1.71 16.48 -3.42
C ASP A 208 1.58 17.06 -4.85
N TYR A 209 0.37 17.47 -5.23
CA TYR A 209 0.05 18.05 -6.55
C TYR A 209 0.86 19.32 -6.90
N SER A 210 1.04 20.25 -5.96
CA SER A 210 1.84 21.47 -6.18
C SER A 210 3.29 21.12 -6.43
N LYS A 211 3.87 20.23 -5.63
CA LYS A 211 5.28 19.86 -5.72
C LYS A 211 5.60 19.07 -7.00
N PHE A 212 4.68 18.20 -7.45
CA PHE A 212 4.73 17.61 -8.79
C PHE A 212 4.49 18.61 -9.95
N THR A 213 3.93 19.80 -9.69
CA THR A 213 3.64 20.81 -10.74
C THR A 213 4.72 21.89 -10.82
N ASN A 214 5.31 22.26 -9.68
CA ASN A 214 6.11 23.48 -9.50
C ASN A 214 7.56 23.22 -9.09
N GLU A 215 7.86 22.06 -8.50
CA GLU A 215 9.14 21.80 -7.80
C GLU A 215 9.92 20.60 -8.38
N MET A 216 9.27 19.76 -9.20
CA MET A 216 9.89 18.69 -9.99
C MET A 216 9.43 18.73 -11.45
N ASP A 217 10.31 18.37 -12.40
CA ASP A 217 9.91 18.12 -13.78
C ASP A 217 9.54 16.65 -13.96
N THR A 218 8.26 16.34 -13.77
CA THR A 218 7.72 14.98 -13.89
C THR A 218 7.86 14.39 -15.30
N ASN A 219 8.08 15.20 -16.34
CA ASN A 219 8.36 14.69 -17.70
C ASN A 219 9.72 13.97 -17.78
N GLN A 220 10.63 14.26 -16.85
CA GLN A 220 11.93 13.59 -16.71
C GLN A 220 11.91 12.46 -15.68
N ILE A 221 10.81 12.27 -14.93
CA ILE A 221 10.64 11.15 -14.00
C ILE A 221 10.12 9.95 -14.80
N LYS A 222 11.00 8.96 -15.02
CA LYS A 222 10.72 7.75 -15.83
C LYS A 222 9.78 6.74 -15.15
N TYR A 223 9.29 7.09 -13.96
CA TYR A 223 8.77 6.17 -12.96
C TYR A 223 7.34 6.52 -12.60
N ASP A 224 6.63 5.53 -12.08
CA ASP A 224 5.23 5.70 -11.70
C ASP A 224 5.07 6.74 -10.59
N LEU A 225 3.94 7.45 -10.60
CA LEU A 225 3.64 8.49 -9.60
C LEU A 225 2.53 8.07 -8.63
N TRP A 226 2.74 8.35 -7.35
CA TRP A 226 1.79 8.26 -6.24
C TRP A 226 1.46 9.68 -5.78
N LEU A 227 0.23 10.12 -6.03
CA LEU A 227 -0.21 11.50 -5.81
C LEU A 227 -0.95 11.66 -4.48
N ALA A 228 -0.52 12.60 -3.64
CA ALA A 228 -1.36 13.15 -2.58
C ALA A 228 -2.18 14.35 -3.10
N ARG A 229 -3.51 14.23 -3.04
CA ARG A 229 -4.45 15.30 -3.43
C ARG A 229 -5.84 15.05 -2.85
N TYR A 230 -6.18 15.71 -1.75
CA TYR A 230 -7.32 15.31 -0.91
C TYR A 230 -8.66 15.92 -1.33
N GLY A 231 -9.71 15.10 -1.35
CA GLY A 231 -11.07 15.54 -1.71
C GLY A 231 -11.26 16.04 -3.16
N ALA A 232 -10.20 16.00 -3.97
CA ALA A 232 -10.22 16.39 -5.38
C ALA A 232 -10.60 15.22 -6.30
N ASP A 233 -10.58 15.46 -7.62
CA ASP A 233 -10.73 14.42 -8.65
C ASP A 233 -9.56 13.42 -8.75
N GLY A 234 -8.52 13.64 -7.94
CA GLY A 234 -7.28 12.87 -7.90
C GLY A 234 -6.44 12.97 -9.17
N GLN A 235 -6.78 13.81 -10.14
CA GLN A 235 -6.13 13.75 -11.47
C GLN A 235 -4.72 14.35 -11.43
N TYR A 236 -3.78 13.61 -12.03
CA TYR A 236 -2.45 14.06 -12.43
C TYR A 236 -1.93 13.11 -13.53
N GLN A 237 -1.17 13.62 -14.51
CA GLN A 237 -0.71 12.81 -15.65
C GLN A 237 0.35 11.78 -15.22
N GLY A 238 0.19 10.51 -15.62
CA GLY A 238 1.10 9.42 -15.22
C GLY A 238 0.91 8.90 -13.79
N ARG A 239 -0.11 9.40 -13.07
CA ARG A 239 -0.49 8.90 -11.74
C ARG A 239 -0.95 7.45 -11.80
N THR A 240 -0.45 6.63 -10.88
CA THR A 240 -0.80 5.21 -10.72
C THR A 240 -1.36 4.88 -9.35
N ILE A 241 -1.03 5.66 -8.30
CA ILE A 241 -1.63 5.56 -6.97
C ILE A 241 -2.12 6.95 -6.55
N TRP A 242 -3.23 7.01 -5.83
CA TRP A 242 -3.80 8.24 -5.30
C TRP A 242 -4.07 8.11 -3.80
N GLN A 243 -3.48 9.01 -3.01
CA GLN A 243 -3.84 9.26 -1.63
C GLN A 243 -4.98 10.29 -1.59
N CYS A 244 -6.17 9.86 -1.21
CA CYS A 244 -7.40 10.66 -1.34
C CYS A 244 -7.81 11.43 -0.07
N THR A 245 -7.23 11.09 1.09
CA THR A 245 -7.45 11.75 2.39
C THR A 245 -6.39 11.34 3.41
N ASP A 246 -6.10 12.21 4.41
CA ASP A 246 -5.39 11.84 5.66
C ASP A 246 -6.32 11.49 6.84
N LYS A 247 -7.65 11.62 6.66
CA LYS A 247 -8.68 11.44 7.69
C LYS A 247 -9.39 10.10 7.64
N GLY A 248 -8.85 9.14 6.90
CA GLY A 248 -9.44 7.83 6.72
C GLY A 248 -9.64 7.06 8.03
N ARG A 249 -10.62 6.15 8.00
CA ARG A 249 -10.87 5.14 9.03
C ARG A 249 -10.73 3.76 8.41
N VAL A 250 -10.02 2.88 9.11
CA VAL A 250 -9.87 1.45 8.78
C VAL A 250 -9.94 0.66 10.08
N ASN A 251 -10.71 -0.43 10.09
CA ASN A 251 -10.86 -1.29 11.25
C ASN A 251 -9.50 -1.86 11.68
N GLY A 252 -9.17 -1.75 12.96
CA GLY A 252 -7.89 -2.19 13.50
C GLY A 252 -6.81 -1.10 13.61
N ILE A 253 -7.08 0.12 13.13
CA ILE A 253 -6.24 1.30 13.37
C ILE A 253 -6.99 2.26 14.30
N ASN A 254 -6.28 2.79 15.31
CA ASN A 254 -6.78 3.87 16.16
C ASN A 254 -6.30 5.22 15.60
N GLY A 255 -7.15 6.25 15.64
CA GLY A 255 -6.84 7.54 15.01
C GLY A 255 -7.04 7.52 13.49
N ASN A 256 -6.48 8.50 12.79
CA ASN A 256 -6.63 8.62 11.33
C ASN A 256 -5.55 7.81 10.59
N VAL A 257 -5.84 7.43 9.35
CA VAL A 257 -4.88 6.83 8.41
C VAL A 257 -5.09 7.39 7.01
N CYS A 258 -3.99 7.54 6.25
CA CYS A 258 -4.07 7.90 4.84
C CYS A 258 -4.66 6.75 4.02
N LEU A 259 -5.57 7.06 3.09
CA LEU A 259 -6.23 6.07 2.22
C LEU A 259 -5.70 6.17 0.80
N GLU A 260 -5.23 5.03 0.30
CA GLU A 260 -4.58 4.88 -1.00
C GLU A 260 -5.47 4.10 -1.97
N PHE A 261 -5.44 4.45 -3.25
CA PHE A 261 -6.06 3.65 -4.31
C PHE A 261 -5.09 3.47 -5.48
N ALA A 262 -4.83 2.22 -5.86
CA ALA A 262 -3.96 1.86 -6.98
C ALA A 262 -4.78 1.61 -8.26
N TYR A 263 -4.30 2.18 -9.38
CA TYR A 263 -4.92 2.19 -10.71
C TYR A 263 -4.04 1.51 -11.77
N LYS A 264 -2.96 0.87 -11.33
CA LYS A 264 -2.06 0.02 -12.10
C LYS A 264 -1.92 -1.29 -11.33
N ASP A 265 -1.94 -2.42 -12.04
CA ASP A 265 -1.72 -3.70 -11.38
C ASP A 265 -0.26 -3.80 -10.91
N TYR A 266 -0.11 -3.60 -9.61
CA TYR A 266 1.13 -3.77 -8.85
C TYR A 266 1.15 -5.05 -8.04
N ALA A 267 0.08 -5.87 -8.10
CA ALA A 267 0.20 -7.20 -7.57
C ALA A 267 1.29 -7.94 -8.38
N PRO A 268 2.19 -8.68 -7.71
CA PRO A 268 3.13 -9.52 -8.41
C PRO A 268 2.33 -10.49 -9.27
N LYS A 269 2.52 -10.46 -10.60
CA LYS A 269 1.91 -11.45 -11.51
C LYS A 269 2.09 -12.83 -10.91
N ALA A 270 0.96 -13.49 -10.62
CA ALA A 270 0.87 -14.44 -9.55
C ALA A 270 1.98 -15.51 -9.60
N ALA A 271 2.90 -15.43 -8.64
CA ALA A 271 3.79 -16.55 -8.36
C ALA A 271 2.92 -17.72 -7.88
N GLN A 272 3.09 -18.91 -8.48
CA GLN A 272 2.32 -20.12 -8.15
C GLN A 272 2.17 -20.27 -6.63
N GLY A 273 0.94 -20.10 -6.12
CA GLY A 273 0.64 -20.15 -4.68
C GLY A 273 -0.36 -19.13 -4.16
N THR A 274 -0.73 -18.08 -4.92
CA THR A 274 -1.82 -17.15 -4.54
C THR A 274 -3.21 -17.59 -5.05
N ALA A 275 -3.33 -18.83 -5.50
CA ALA A 275 -4.60 -19.42 -5.93
C ALA A 275 -5.54 -19.59 -4.73
N ILE A 276 -6.78 -19.11 -4.85
CA ILE A 276 -7.86 -19.45 -3.91
C ILE A 276 -8.43 -20.83 -4.27
N ASP A 277 -8.47 -21.12 -5.57
CA ASP A 277 -9.18 -22.25 -6.15
C ASP A 277 -8.23 -23.32 -6.71
N SER A 278 -8.18 -24.50 -6.08
CA SER A 278 -7.53 -25.67 -6.68
C SER A 278 -8.34 -26.22 -7.85
N GLY A 279 -7.64 -26.75 -8.87
CA GLY A 279 -8.23 -27.34 -10.06
C GLY A 279 -7.31 -27.27 -11.29
N GLU A 280 -7.88 -27.49 -12.47
CA GLU A 280 -7.18 -27.52 -13.76
C GLU A 280 -7.98 -26.83 -14.88
N TRP A 281 -7.28 -26.14 -15.78
CA TRP A 281 -7.85 -25.58 -17.02
C TRP A 281 -7.82 -26.63 -18.14
N LYS A 282 -8.94 -26.78 -18.87
CA LYS A 282 -9.05 -27.63 -20.06
C LYS A 282 -9.65 -26.86 -21.22
N GLN A 283 -9.12 -27.10 -22.42
CA GLN A 283 -9.70 -26.58 -23.66
C GLN A 283 -10.51 -27.68 -24.36
N GLU A 284 -11.78 -27.41 -24.64
CA GLU A 284 -12.71 -28.34 -25.29
C GLU A 284 -13.52 -27.60 -26.35
N GLY A 285 -13.57 -28.12 -27.58
CA GLY A 285 -14.31 -27.48 -28.68
C GLY A 285 -13.84 -26.04 -29.00
N GLY A 286 -12.62 -25.67 -28.60
CA GLY A 286 -12.07 -24.31 -28.72
C GLY A 286 -12.34 -23.39 -27.52
N LYS A 287 -13.31 -23.73 -26.64
CA LYS A 287 -13.62 -22.99 -25.41
C LYS A 287 -12.76 -23.48 -24.25
N TRP A 288 -12.52 -22.61 -23.26
CA TRP A 288 -11.83 -22.96 -22.01
C TRP A 288 -12.82 -23.23 -20.89
N TYR A 289 -12.49 -24.20 -20.04
CA TYR A 289 -13.27 -24.66 -18.89
C TYR A 289 -12.34 -24.92 -17.71
N PHE A 290 -12.76 -24.60 -16.49
CA PHE A 290 -12.05 -24.99 -15.27
C PHE A 290 -12.71 -26.19 -14.60
N TYR A 291 -11.91 -27.06 -14.01
CA TYR A 291 -12.33 -28.30 -13.37
C TYR A 291 -11.78 -28.41 -11.95
N ARG A 292 -12.60 -28.86 -11.00
CA ARG A 292 -12.20 -29.25 -9.63
C ARG A 292 -12.75 -30.62 -9.31
N ASP A 293 -11.91 -31.49 -8.74
CA ASP A 293 -12.27 -32.86 -8.30
C ASP A 293 -13.01 -33.69 -9.38
N GLY A 294 -12.68 -33.44 -10.66
CA GLY A 294 -13.32 -34.06 -11.82
C GLY A 294 -14.64 -33.41 -12.28
N GLY A 295 -15.24 -32.54 -11.47
CA GLY A 295 -16.39 -31.72 -11.84
C GLY A 295 -16.01 -30.48 -12.65
N ARG A 296 -16.83 -30.11 -13.64
CA ARG A 296 -16.71 -28.85 -14.37
C ARG A 296 -17.30 -27.71 -13.52
N MET A 297 -16.56 -26.62 -13.40
CA MET A 297 -16.96 -25.45 -12.60
C MET A 297 -17.81 -24.46 -13.41
N SER A 298 -18.61 -23.65 -12.71
CA SER A 298 -19.40 -22.55 -13.24
C SER A 298 -19.47 -21.41 -12.22
N GLY A 299 -19.61 -20.17 -12.66
CA GLY A 299 -19.48 -18.98 -11.81
C GLY A 299 -18.04 -18.46 -11.74
N TRP A 300 -17.70 -17.73 -10.68
CA TRP A 300 -16.37 -17.15 -10.48
C TRP A 300 -15.34 -18.19 -10.01
N VAL A 301 -14.11 -18.09 -10.52
CA VAL A 301 -12.93 -18.84 -10.02
C VAL A 301 -11.67 -17.97 -9.99
N ASN A 302 -10.77 -18.26 -9.05
CA ASN A 302 -9.45 -17.66 -8.91
C ASN A 302 -8.34 -18.72 -8.72
N PRO A 303 -7.89 -19.37 -9.83
CA PRO A 303 -7.02 -20.55 -9.78
C PRO A 303 -5.52 -20.25 -9.80
N ASP A 304 -5.15 -19.00 -10.06
CA ASP A 304 -3.79 -18.52 -10.22
C ASP A 304 -3.67 -17.02 -9.85
N GLY A 305 -4.45 -16.57 -8.86
CA GLY A 305 -4.48 -15.17 -8.42
C GLY A 305 -5.41 -14.27 -9.23
N TYR A 306 -5.76 -14.63 -10.47
CA TYR A 306 -6.65 -13.85 -11.33
C TYR A 306 -8.10 -14.33 -11.27
N TRP A 307 -9.06 -13.41 -11.37
CA TRP A 307 -10.49 -13.75 -11.43
C TRP A 307 -10.95 -14.01 -12.85
N TYR A 308 -11.67 -15.12 -13.02
CA TYR A 308 -12.31 -15.55 -14.26
C TYR A 308 -13.78 -15.86 -13.99
N TYR A 309 -14.65 -15.71 -14.99
CA TYR A 309 -16.03 -16.18 -14.93
C TYR A 309 -16.29 -17.30 -15.93
N LEU A 310 -16.91 -18.38 -15.44
CA LEU A 310 -17.27 -19.59 -16.15
C LEU A 310 -18.78 -19.60 -16.36
N ASP A 311 -19.22 -19.13 -17.52
CA ASP A 311 -20.62 -18.78 -17.77
C ASP A 311 -21.56 -19.98 -17.62
N PRO A 312 -22.48 -19.98 -16.62
CA PRO A 312 -23.42 -21.08 -16.41
C PRO A 312 -24.35 -21.31 -17.61
N ALA A 313 -24.68 -20.25 -18.37
CA ALA A 313 -25.51 -20.35 -19.57
C ALA A 313 -24.79 -21.08 -20.73
N GLU A 314 -23.46 -20.99 -20.77
CA GLU A 314 -22.58 -21.61 -21.77
C GLU A 314 -21.90 -22.88 -21.24
N LEU A 315 -22.53 -23.57 -20.27
CA LEU A 315 -22.08 -24.82 -19.65
C LEU A 315 -20.69 -24.72 -18.99
N GLY A 316 -20.42 -23.59 -18.33
CA GLY A 316 -19.17 -23.31 -17.61
C GLY A 316 -18.04 -22.78 -18.49
N ALA A 317 -18.32 -22.28 -19.69
CA ALA A 317 -17.30 -21.75 -20.58
C ALA A 317 -16.72 -20.42 -20.06
N MET A 318 -15.40 -20.28 -20.09
CA MET A 318 -14.71 -19.05 -19.70
C MET A 318 -15.13 -17.87 -20.59
N VAL A 319 -15.50 -16.76 -19.95
CA VAL A 319 -15.78 -15.48 -20.62
C VAL A 319 -14.46 -14.82 -21.01
N THR A 320 -14.31 -14.42 -22.27
CA THR A 320 -13.05 -13.84 -22.79
C THR A 320 -13.32 -12.70 -23.77
N GLY A 321 -12.52 -11.63 -23.71
CA GLY A 321 -12.47 -10.57 -24.72
C GLY A 321 -13.77 -9.77 -24.87
N THR A 322 -14.56 -9.66 -23.80
CA THR A 322 -15.90 -9.06 -23.84
C THR A 322 -16.32 -8.54 -22.46
N THR A 323 -17.35 -7.69 -22.44
CA THR A 323 -18.08 -7.32 -21.23
C THR A 323 -19.31 -8.22 -21.09
N LYS A 324 -19.62 -8.68 -19.87
CA LYS A 324 -20.78 -9.53 -19.58
C LYS A 324 -21.49 -9.06 -18.31
N ASN A 325 -22.81 -8.92 -18.39
CA ASN A 325 -23.65 -8.72 -17.22
C ASN A 325 -23.75 -10.00 -16.40
N ILE A 326 -23.40 -9.93 -15.11
CA ILE A 326 -23.47 -11.01 -14.13
C ILE A 326 -24.21 -10.42 -12.91
N ASP A 327 -25.36 -11.01 -12.58
CA ASP A 327 -26.22 -10.60 -11.45
C ASP A 327 -26.55 -9.08 -11.40
N GLY A 328 -26.66 -8.45 -12.58
CA GLY A 328 -26.97 -7.03 -12.75
C GLY A 328 -25.75 -6.11 -12.89
N VAL A 329 -24.53 -6.63 -12.78
CA VAL A 329 -23.27 -5.85 -12.87
C VAL A 329 -22.49 -6.25 -14.12
N ASP A 330 -21.99 -5.27 -14.87
CA ASP A 330 -21.18 -5.50 -16.07
C ASP A 330 -19.70 -5.67 -15.73
N TYR A 331 -19.16 -6.86 -15.96
CA TYR A 331 -17.74 -7.19 -15.77
C TYR A 331 -17.05 -7.33 -17.12
N THR A 332 -15.85 -6.75 -17.27
CA THR A 332 -15.06 -6.82 -18.51
C THR A 332 -13.92 -7.83 -18.36
N PHE A 333 -13.76 -8.69 -19.36
CA PHE A 333 -12.74 -9.75 -19.38
C PHE A 333 -11.83 -9.57 -20.60
N ASN A 334 -10.52 -9.61 -20.40
CA ASN A 334 -9.58 -9.50 -21.52
C ASN A 334 -9.53 -10.79 -22.37
N ALA A 335 -8.73 -10.79 -23.45
CA ALA A 335 -8.64 -11.91 -24.38
C ALA A 335 -8.18 -13.24 -23.74
N SER A 336 -7.54 -13.19 -22.57
CA SER A 336 -7.13 -14.37 -21.79
C SER A 336 -8.16 -14.80 -20.74
N GLY A 337 -9.31 -14.11 -20.65
CA GLY A 337 -10.40 -14.39 -19.70
C GLY A 337 -10.25 -13.78 -18.31
N VAL A 338 -9.17 -13.03 -18.07
CA VAL A 338 -8.94 -12.34 -16.79
C VAL A 338 -9.85 -11.11 -16.71
N MET A 339 -10.60 -10.99 -15.62
CA MET A 339 -11.40 -9.81 -15.27
C MET A 339 -10.50 -8.57 -15.17
N GLN A 340 -10.98 -7.41 -15.62
CA GLN A 340 -10.27 -6.13 -15.65
C GLN A 340 -10.90 -5.11 -14.70
#